data_AF-R1FZ44-F1
#
_entry.id   AF-R1FZ44-F1
#
_cell.length_a   1.000
_cell.length_b   1.000
_cell.length_c   1.000
_cell.angle_alpha   90.00
_cell.angle_beta   90.00
_cell.angle_gamma   90.00
#
_symmetry.space_group_name_H-M   'P 1'
#
loop_
_entity.id
_entity.type
_entity.pdbx_description
1 polymer ?
#
loop_
_entity_poly.entity_id
_entity_poly.type
_entity_poly.pdbx_seq_one_letter_code
_entity_poly.pdbx_strand_id
1 'polypeptide(L)'
;MNPIGKHFSLLNAIDMLCLDASTGEIVGGNRTRPANAPGFYIHSEIYRARPNVHAVCHAHTIADRAWSAFGKPLDIITQDVCNFYGALAVDDEYGGIVTAEDEGRRIARALGANAKGAILLNHGLLTVGETVDEAAFLFGLLDRSCAI
;
A
#
# COMPACT_ATOMS: atom_id res chain seq x y z
N MET A 1 -12.01 3.51 -1.75
CA MET A 1 -11.42 2.55 -0.78
C MET A 1 -12.45 1.48 -0.43
N ASN A 2 -12.06 0.27 -0.06
CA ASN A 2 -12.98 -0.74 0.47
C ASN A 2 -13.46 -0.34 1.90
N PRO A 3 -14.68 -0.73 2.29
CA PRO A 3 -15.17 -0.53 3.65
C PRO A 3 -14.51 -1.51 4.62
N ILE A 4 -14.51 -1.15 5.91
CA ILE A 4 -14.05 -2.06 6.96
C ILE A 4 -14.98 -3.29 7.08
N GLY A 5 -14.40 -4.45 7.41
CA GLY A 5 -15.17 -5.64 7.78
C GLY A 5 -15.92 -6.33 6.64
N LYS A 6 -15.67 -5.97 5.37
CA LYS A 6 -16.11 -6.79 4.21
C LYS A 6 -14.94 -7.61 3.68
N HIS A 7 -15.12 -8.92 3.58
CA HIS A 7 -14.12 -9.81 2.99
C HIS A 7 -13.88 -9.46 1.52
N PHE A 8 -12.63 -9.44 1.06
CA PHE A 8 -12.27 -8.97 -0.29
C PHE A 8 -12.93 -9.79 -1.40
N SER A 9 -13.11 -11.11 -1.21
CA SER A 9 -13.82 -11.96 -2.20
C SER A 9 -15.31 -11.65 -2.34
N LEU A 10 -15.89 -10.84 -1.46
CA LEU A 10 -17.29 -10.42 -1.49
C LEU A 10 -17.46 -8.96 -1.94
N LEU A 11 -16.35 -8.25 -2.21
CA LEU A 11 -16.40 -6.88 -2.67
C LEU A 11 -16.90 -6.80 -4.11
N ASN A 12 -17.72 -5.78 -4.36
CA ASN A 12 -18.11 -5.35 -5.69
C ASN A 12 -18.07 -3.82 -5.77
N ALA A 13 -18.38 -3.26 -6.95
CA ALA A 13 -18.30 -1.82 -7.18
C ALA A 13 -19.21 -0.99 -6.25
N ILE A 14 -20.39 -1.50 -5.87
CA ILE A 14 -21.33 -0.74 -5.01
C ILE A 14 -20.87 -0.70 -3.55
N ASP A 15 -19.92 -1.55 -3.15
CA ASP A 15 -19.38 -1.53 -1.79
C ASP A 15 -18.40 -0.37 -1.55
N MET A 16 -17.85 0.20 -2.61
CA MET A 16 -16.72 1.13 -2.53
C MET A 16 -17.11 2.47 -1.92
N LEU A 17 -16.20 3.00 -1.10
CA LEU A 17 -16.28 4.31 -0.49
C LEU A 17 -15.53 5.34 -1.35
N CYS A 18 -16.15 6.49 -1.60
CA CYS A 18 -15.47 7.68 -2.11
C CYS A 18 -15.23 8.62 -0.92
N LEU A 19 -13.95 8.83 -0.61
CA LEU A 19 -13.50 9.60 0.54
C LEU A 19 -12.85 10.89 0.06
N ASP A 20 -13.09 11.99 0.76
CA ASP A 20 -12.29 13.20 0.58
C ASP A 20 -10.86 12.93 1.08
N ALA A 21 -9.86 13.21 0.25
CA ALA A 21 -8.47 12.86 0.55
C ALA A 21 -7.86 13.67 1.69
N SER A 22 -8.43 14.84 2.02
CA SER A 22 -7.91 15.73 3.07
C SER A 22 -8.54 15.48 4.44
N THR A 23 -9.82 15.11 4.46
CA THR A 23 -10.63 14.98 5.68
C THR A 23 -10.98 13.52 6.02
N GLY A 24 -10.95 12.63 5.04
CA GLY A 24 -11.42 11.25 5.18
C GLY A 24 -12.94 11.10 5.23
N GLU A 25 -13.69 12.19 5.04
CA GLU A 25 -15.15 12.15 5.02
C GLU A 25 -15.68 11.40 3.80
N ILE A 26 -16.76 10.65 3.99
CA ILE A 26 -17.42 9.92 2.89
C ILE A 26 -18.22 10.91 2.03
N VAL A 27 -17.65 11.29 0.89
CA VAL A 27 -18.29 12.20 -0.07
C VAL A 27 -19.17 11.48 -1.10
N GLY A 28 -19.01 10.16 -1.28
CA GLY A 28 -19.84 9.37 -2.19
C GLY A 28 -19.67 7.85 -2.04
N GLY A 29 -20.38 7.09 -2.88
CA GLY A 29 -20.37 5.62 -2.84
C GLY A 29 -21.18 5.05 -1.67
N ASN A 30 -20.73 3.92 -1.12
CA ASN A 30 -21.37 3.28 0.03
C ASN A 30 -21.27 4.15 1.30
N ARG A 31 -22.36 4.25 2.06
CA ARG A 31 -22.40 4.98 3.35
C ARG A 31 -22.86 4.11 4.52
N THR A 32 -23.07 2.82 4.29
CA THR A 32 -23.60 1.87 5.28
C THR A 32 -22.50 1.31 6.20
N ARG A 33 -21.23 1.52 5.85
CA ARG A 33 -20.07 1.03 6.61
C ARG A 33 -18.97 2.09 6.66
N PRO A 34 -18.20 2.17 7.76
CA PRO A 34 -17.10 3.12 7.86
C PRO A 34 -15.89 2.68 7.01
N ALA A 35 -15.02 3.65 6.73
CA ALA A 35 -13.73 3.40 6.11
C ALA A 35 -12.80 2.61 7.03
N ASN A 36 -11.84 1.91 6.44
CA ASN A 36 -10.69 1.41 7.18
C ASN A 36 -9.76 2.60 7.51
N ALA A 37 -9.94 3.21 8.68
CA ALA A 37 -9.25 4.46 9.03
C ALA A 37 -7.72 4.38 8.99
N PRO A 38 -7.04 3.35 9.56
CA PRO A 38 -5.58 3.23 9.41
C PRO A 38 -5.12 3.17 7.95
N GLY A 39 -5.81 2.37 7.12
CA GLY A 39 -5.49 2.29 5.69
C GLY A 39 -5.74 3.61 4.96
N PHE A 40 -6.76 4.38 5.35
CA PHE A 40 -7.03 5.69 4.75
C PHE A 40 -5.83 6.62 4.92
N TYR A 41 -5.28 6.73 6.13
CA TYR A 41 -4.14 7.63 6.40
C TYR A 41 -2.90 7.30 5.58
N ILE A 42 -2.59 6.01 5.39
CA ILE A 42 -1.48 5.61 4.52
C ILE A 42 -1.73 6.06 3.08
N HIS A 43 -2.92 5.78 2.55
CA HIS A 43 -3.25 6.11 1.17
C HIS A 43 -3.31 7.63 0.93
N SER A 44 -3.93 8.40 1.83
CA SER A 44 -4.07 9.85 1.69
C SER A 44 -2.73 10.56 1.68
N GLU A 45 -1.80 10.15 2.56
CA GLU A 45 -0.48 10.75 2.64
C GLU A 45 0.38 10.44 1.40
N ILE A 46 0.23 9.24 0.83
CA ILE A 46 0.88 8.88 -0.44
C ILE A 46 0.33 9.73 -1.58
N TYR A 47 -1.00 9.85 -1.73
CA TYR A 47 -1.58 10.69 -2.78
C TYR A 47 -1.17 12.17 -2.64
N ARG A 48 -1.09 12.67 -1.40
CA ARG A 48 -0.66 14.04 -1.11
C ARG A 48 0.81 14.28 -1.48
N ALA A 49 1.69 13.31 -1.22
CA ALA A 49 3.10 13.40 -1.54
C ALA A 49 3.41 13.11 -3.03
N ARG A 50 2.56 12.33 -3.70
CA ARG A 50 2.77 11.84 -5.07
C ARG A 50 1.54 12.06 -5.95
N PRO A 51 1.36 13.26 -6.51
CA PRO A 51 0.21 13.58 -7.37
C PRO A 51 0.09 12.73 -8.64
N ASN A 52 1.17 12.07 -9.07
CA ASN A 52 1.15 11.15 -10.20
C ASN A 52 0.61 9.75 -9.83
N VAL A 53 0.52 9.41 -8.55
CA VAL A 53 -0.02 8.12 -8.11
C VAL A 53 -1.55 8.17 -8.14
N HIS A 54 -2.15 7.22 -8.84
CA HIS A 54 -3.61 7.09 -8.97
C HIS A 54 -4.17 5.86 -8.27
N ALA A 55 -3.32 4.88 -7.95
CA ALA A 55 -3.69 3.70 -7.21
C ALA A 55 -2.59 3.28 -6.23
N VAL A 56 -3.03 2.75 -5.09
CA VAL A 56 -2.17 2.18 -4.04
C VAL A 56 -2.73 0.81 -3.68
N CYS A 57 -1.87 -0.21 -3.68
CA CYS A 57 -2.20 -1.56 -3.23
C CYS A 57 -1.37 -1.89 -1.99
N HIS A 58 -2.04 -2.32 -0.92
CA HIS A 58 -1.43 -2.68 0.35
C HIS A 58 -2.13 -3.92 0.91
N ALA A 59 -1.34 -4.90 1.37
CA ALA A 59 -1.86 -6.07 2.06
C ALA A 59 -0.79 -6.67 2.98
N HIS A 60 -1.22 -7.70 3.72
CA HIS A 60 -0.44 -8.46 4.70
C HIS A 60 -0.58 -9.96 4.43
N THR A 61 -0.04 -10.43 3.32
CA THR A 61 0.07 -11.87 3.02
C THR A 61 0.99 -12.61 4.02
N ILE A 62 1.27 -13.88 3.74
CA ILE A 62 2.20 -14.67 4.56
C ILE A 62 3.65 -14.38 4.16
N ALA A 63 3.94 -14.41 2.85
CA ALA A 63 5.28 -14.21 2.33
C ALA A 63 5.74 -12.76 2.55
N ASP A 64 4.85 -11.80 2.32
CA ASP A 64 5.18 -10.39 2.46
C ASP A 64 5.57 -10.01 3.90
N ARG A 65 4.82 -10.49 4.90
CA ARG A 65 5.09 -10.24 6.32
C ARG A 65 6.37 -10.93 6.74
N ALA A 66 6.57 -12.17 6.31
CA ALA A 66 7.79 -12.91 6.59
C ALA A 66 9.02 -12.16 6.08
N TRP A 67 9.00 -11.67 4.85
CA TRP A 67 10.11 -10.90 4.30
C TRP A 67 10.25 -9.52 4.93
N SER A 68 9.15 -8.84 5.20
CA SER A 68 9.16 -7.48 5.78
C SER A 68 9.84 -7.41 7.15
N ALA A 69 9.90 -8.53 7.88
CA ALA A 69 10.58 -8.61 9.17
C ALA A 69 12.10 -8.40 9.08
N PHE A 70 12.70 -8.57 7.89
CA PHE A 70 14.12 -8.32 7.69
C PHE A 70 14.48 -6.84 7.50
N GLY A 71 13.51 -5.97 7.20
CA GLY A 71 13.77 -4.53 6.99
C GLY A 71 14.77 -4.22 5.87
N LYS A 72 14.76 -5.00 4.79
CA LYS A 72 15.69 -4.86 3.65
C LYS A 72 14.98 -5.06 2.31
N PRO A 73 15.50 -4.51 1.18
CA PRO A 73 14.96 -4.78 -0.15
C PRO A 73 15.07 -6.27 -0.51
N LEU A 74 14.29 -6.70 -1.51
CA LEU A 74 14.53 -7.99 -2.17
C LEU A 74 15.84 -7.95 -2.94
N ASP A 75 16.57 -9.07 -2.91
CA ASP A 75 17.77 -9.24 -3.70
C ASP A 75 17.38 -9.42 -5.18
N ILE A 76 18.07 -8.71 -6.09
CA ILE A 76 17.73 -8.67 -7.52
C ILE A 76 18.26 -9.92 -8.23
N ILE A 77 17.65 -11.07 -7.94
CA ILE A 77 18.14 -12.41 -8.34
C ILE A 77 17.18 -13.18 -9.26
N THR A 78 15.96 -12.69 -9.45
CA THR A 78 14.98 -13.28 -10.38
C THR A 78 14.48 -12.24 -11.38
N GLN A 79 13.98 -12.72 -12.53
CA GLN A 79 13.42 -11.86 -13.57
C GLN A 79 12.28 -10.97 -13.04
N ASP A 80 11.45 -11.52 -12.15
CA ASP A 80 10.34 -10.79 -11.54
C ASP A 80 10.84 -9.62 -10.68
N VAL A 81 11.83 -9.89 -9.82
CA VAL A 81 12.42 -8.86 -8.94
C VAL A 81 13.17 -7.78 -9.73
N CYS A 82 13.68 -8.06 -10.93
CA CYS A 82 14.32 -7.04 -11.78
C CYS A 82 13.40 -5.85 -12.11
N ASN A 83 12.06 -6.02 -12.11
CA ASN A 83 11.11 -4.92 -12.28
C ASN A 83 11.23 -3.85 -11.17
N PHE A 84 11.84 -4.22 -10.05
CA PHE A 84 12.01 -3.38 -8.87
C PHE A 84 13.42 -2.80 -8.72
N TYR A 85 14.32 -3.05 -9.68
CA TYR A 85 15.68 -2.49 -9.63
C TYR A 85 15.65 -0.96 -9.58
N GLY A 86 16.14 -0.37 -8.48
CA GLY A 86 16.10 1.08 -8.25
C GLY A 86 14.70 1.66 -7.99
N ALA A 87 13.68 0.81 -7.86
CA ALA A 87 12.27 1.20 -7.70
C ALA A 87 11.60 0.59 -6.46
N LEU A 88 12.35 -0.07 -5.58
CA LEU A 88 11.88 -0.62 -4.31
C LEU A 88 12.44 0.15 -3.13
N ALA A 89 11.55 0.77 -2.36
CA ALA A 89 11.88 1.43 -1.11
C ALA A 89 11.78 0.45 0.07
N VAL A 90 12.37 0.86 1.19
CA VAL A 90 12.18 0.23 2.49
C VAL A 90 11.81 1.33 3.47
N ASP A 91 10.70 1.16 4.19
CA ASP A 91 10.45 1.85 5.45
C ASP A 91 11.01 0.96 6.58
N ASP A 92 12.17 1.34 7.12
CA ASP A 92 12.94 0.57 8.09
C ASP A 92 12.58 0.89 9.55
N GLU A 93 11.49 1.63 9.76
CA GLU A 93 10.93 1.91 11.07
C GLU A 93 9.52 1.31 11.21
N TYR A 94 9.14 0.91 12.42
CA TYR A 94 7.79 0.44 12.72
C TYR A 94 7.20 1.21 13.91
N GLY A 95 6.19 2.05 13.64
CA GLY A 95 5.54 2.90 14.65
C GLY A 95 4.39 2.25 15.42
N GLY A 96 3.96 1.05 15.01
CA GLY A 96 2.72 0.43 15.51
C GLY A 96 1.45 1.13 15.03
N ILE A 97 0.29 0.68 15.51
CA ILE A 97 -1.03 1.08 14.99
C ILE A 97 -1.46 2.49 15.43
N VAL A 98 -0.84 3.05 16.48
CA VAL A 98 -1.35 4.24 17.19
C VAL A 98 -1.11 5.55 16.43
N THR A 99 -0.27 5.55 15.40
CA THR A 99 0.15 6.77 14.67
C THR A 99 0.02 6.64 13.15
N ALA A 100 -1.14 6.19 12.65
CA ALA A 100 -1.34 5.86 11.23
C ALA A 100 -1.05 7.03 10.25
N GLU A 101 -1.23 8.28 10.67
CA GLU A 101 -0.89 9.45 9.85
C GLU A 101 0.62 9.70 9.74
N ASP A 102 1.36 9.53 10.84
CA ASP A 102 2.82 9.61 10.83
C ASP A 102 3.44 8.44 10.05
N GLU A 103 2.84 7.26 10.15
CA GLU A 103 3.18 6.11 9.34
C GLU A 103 2.96 6.42 7.85
N GLY A 104 1.79 6.94 7.46
CA GLY A 104 1.53 7.36 6.08
C GLY A 104 2.56 8.36 5.55
N ARG A 105 2.90 9.37 6.35
CA ARG A 105 3.97 10.34 6.02
C ARG A 105 5.33 9.67 5.83
N ARG A 106 5.68 8.73 6.69
CA ARG A 106 6.98 8.04 6.64
C ARG A 106 7.06 7.14 5.42
N ILE A 107 6.02 6.36 5.14
CA ILE A 107 5.91 5.53 3.93
C ILE A 107 6.01 6.40 2.67
N ALA A 108 5.30 7.53 2.64
CA ALA A 108 5.36 8.46 1.52
C ALA A 108 6.78 9.04 1.32
N ARG A 109 7.51 9.34 2.40
CA ARG A 109 8.92 9.75 2.33
C ARG A 109 9.82 8.62 1.82
N ALA A 110 9.64 7.40 2.32
CA ALA A 110 10.42 6.23 1.92
C ALA A 110 10.25 5.92 0.42
N LEU A 111 9.03 6.00 -0.10
CA LEU A 111 8.74 5.85 -1.53
C LEU A 111 9.47 6.91 -2.40
N GLY A 112 9.76 8.08 -1.84
CA GLY A 112 10.39 9.18 -2.56
C GLY A 112 9.63 9.55 -3.83
N ALA A 113 10.33 10.03 -4.86
CA ALA A 113 9.73 10.44 -6.14
C ALA A 113 9.61 9.31 -7.18
N ASN A 114 10.32 8.20 -7.00
CA ASN A 114 10.52 7.21 -8.06
C ASN A 114 10.11 5.77 -7.68
N ALA A 115 10.07 5.42 -6.39
CA ALA A 115 9.77 4.04 -6.02
C ALA A 115 8.34 3.67 -6.42
N LYS A 116 8.18 2.40 -6.81
CA LYS A 116 6.93 1.77 -7.23
C LYS A 116 6.42 0.75 -6.19
N GLY A 117 7.30 0.30 -5.30
CA GLY A 117 6.97 -0.53 -4.16
C GLY A 117 7.73 -0.11 -2.90
N ALA A 118 7.20 -0.48 -1.74
CA ALA A 118 7.84 -0.32 -0.44
C ALA A 118 7.67 -1.59 0.39
N ILE A 119 8.76 -2.02 1.03
CA ILE A 119 8.74 -2.98 2.13
C ILE A 119 8.61 -2.22 3.43
N LEU A 120 7.61 -2.57 4.24
CA LEU A 120 7.30 -1.89 5.49
C LEU A 120 7.71 -2.79 6.66
N LEU A 121 8.76 -2.41 7.41
CA LEU A 121 9.33 -3.24 8.47
C LEU A 121 8.25 -3.77 9.43
N ASN A 122 8.21 -5.09 9.59
CA ASN A 122 7.25 -5.81 10.46
C ASN A 122 5.76 -5.59 10.13
N HIS A 123 5.44 -5.05 8.96
CA HIS A 123 4.08 -4.65 8.59
C HIS A 123 3.60 -5.39 7.33
N GLY A 124 4.28 -5.24 6.20
CA GLY A 124 3.89 -5.85 4.94
C GLY A 124 4.42 -5.09 3.73
N LEU A 125 3.66 -5.11 2.63
CA LEU A 125 4.05 -4.46 1.38
C LEU A 125 3.06 -3.38 0.96
N LEU A 126 3.57 -2.43 0.18
CA LEU A 126 2.77 -1.44 -0.50
C LEU A 126 3.33 -1.22 -1.91
N THR A 127 2.46 -1.00 -2.88
CA THR A 127 2.83 -0.60 -4.25
C THR A 127 1.96 0.55 -4.74
N VAL A 128 2.49 1.31 -5.67
CA VAL A 128 1.84 2.48 -6.26
C VAL A 128 1.85 2.39 -7.78
N GLY A 129 0.81 2.95 -8.42
CA GLY A 129 0.71 3.01 -9.87
C GLY A 129 -0.07 4.23 -10.34
N GLU A 130 0.13 4.59 -11.61
CA GLU A 130 -0.67 5.57 -12.35
C GLU A 130 -2.02 4.96 -12.78
N THR A 131 -2.15 3.64 -12.70
CA THR A 131 -3.39 2.90 -12.90
C THR A 131 -3.58 1.84 -11.82
N VAL A 132 -4.83 1.40 -11.63
CA VAL A 132 -5.16 0.28 -10.72
C VAL A 132 -4.47 -1.00 -11.17
N ASP A 133 -4.41 -1.25 -12.48
CA ASP A 133 -3.79 -2.45 -13.04
C ASP A 133 -2.28 -2.49 -12.77
N GLU A 134 -1.58 -1.36 -12.91
CA GLU A 134 -0.15 -1.25 -12.59
C GLU A 134 0.11 -1.55 -11.11
N ALA A 135 -0.60 -0.88 -10.20
CA ALA A 135 -0.43 -1.08 -8.77
C ALA A 135 -0.71 -2.55 -8.38
N ALA A 136 -1.80 -3.14 -8.89
CA ALA A 136 -2.16 -4.52 -8.59
C ALA A 136 -1.17 -5.54 -9.19
N PHE A 137 -0.71 -5.32 -10.42
CA PHE A 137 0.29 -6.17 -11.06
C PHE A 137 1.61 -6.17 -10.27
N LEU A 138 2.11 -4.99 -9.92
CA LEU A 138 3.32 -4.84 -9.13
C LEU A 138 3.17 -5.45 -7.75
N PHE A 139 2.02 -5.27 -7.08
CA PHE A 139 1.78 -5.90 -5.79
C PHE A 139 1.90 -7.42 -5.88
N GLY A 140 1.21 -8.05 -6.83
CA GLY A 140 1.24 -9.49 -6.99
C GLY A 140 2.63 -10.02 -7.37
N LEU A 141 3.40 -9.25 -8.16
CA LEU A 141 4.77 -9.58 -8.52
C LEU A 141 5.70 -9.52 -7.31
N LEU A 142 5.59 -8.46 -6.50
CA LEU A 142 6.40 -8.24 -5.31
C LEU A 142 6.12 -9.30 -4.24
N ASP A 143 4.84 -9.56 -3.97
CA ASP A 143 4.39 -10.57 -3.00
C ASP A 143 4.90 -11.98 -3.33
N ARG A 144 4.75 -12.42 -4.59
CA ARG A 144 5.29 -13.72 -5.03
C ARG A 144 6.81 -13.78 -4.94
N SER A 145 7.49 -12.65 -5.17
CA SER A 145 8.94 -12.58 -5.09
C SER A 145 9.45 -12.71 -3.64
N CYS A 146 8.67 -12.31 -2.63
CA CYS A 146 9.00 -12.53 -1.22
C CYS A 146 8.98 -14.02 -0.81
N ALA A 147 8.37 -14.90 -1.62
CA ALA A 147 8.26 -16.33 -1.34
C ALA A 147 9.45 -17.16 -1.88
N ILE A 148 10.43 -16.51 -2.51
CA ILE A 148 11.61 -17.11 -3.14
C ILE A 148 12.82 -16.93 -2.21
#